data_AF-J0CUV6-F1
#
_entry.id   AF-J0CUV6-F1
#
_cell.length_a   1.000
_cell.length_b   1.000
_cell.length_c   1.000
_cell.angle_alpha   90.00
_cell.angle_beta   90.00
_cell.angle_gamma   90.00
#
_symmetry.space_group_name_H-M   'P 1'
#
loop_
_entity.id
_entity.type
_entity.pdbx_description
1 polymer ?
#
loop_
_entity_poly.entity_id
_entity_poly.type
_entity_poly.pdbx_seq_one_letter_code
_entity_poly.pdbx_strand_id
1 'polypeptide(L)'
;MALRQALAESPAHTSLGVTPSSSPKADVPVTADYPAFMSLAPTTLPSRTVLASSKCPYYPTLADRRDPTRTVFLPAALFRARVICHTRVLLSLCEEEPLVVVMIDLYLFVAGVFSLYLALHIARDYYPIFKRMRKISNLFAALALMALVAYALGTGRQPRTLAWSLDDSMFHNGARIVDAWTSPTYTPPANELYATTIQHPDLDRLVRQSQGPVSIPEVALGLYPDCRSLWFFAGQRALLTVALPEPAHIDHLRLRGHSDRHCLPRDVNVWGLVDSASITHNVSPAMFDWPPTGFPAELRGSTKLRAPEFIADLGGLLGQYPSWIPLAQLRDIPRGDRDSDFAVHDIVSKHGIAVHAVALEFRRNWGSKYSCFAELGISGTVG
;
A
#
# COMPACT_ATOMS: atom_id res chain seq x y z
N MET A 1 22.03 -83.92 2.05
CA MET A 1 21.37 -83.17 3.14
C MET A 1 19.98 -82.79 2.67
N ALA A 2 18.98 -83.13 3.50
CA ALA A 2 17.53 -83.07 3.31
C ALA A 2 16.99 -81.64 3.03
N LEU A 3 16.00 -81.37 2.17
CA LEU A 3 14.55 -81.70 2.15
C LEU A 3 13.64 -80.68 2.91
N ARG A 4 12.83 -79.96 2.11
CA ARG A 4 11.44 -79.46 2.31
C ARG A 4 11.01 -78.42 3.40
N GLN A 5 10.10 -77.55 2.90
CA GLN A 5 8.85 -77.01 3.49
C GLN A 5 8.91 -75.96 4.61
N ALA A 6 8.23 -74.83 4.40
CA ALA A 6 6.88 -74.59 4.96
C ALA A 6 6.23 -73.29 4.41
N LEU A 7 4.96 -73.44 4.05
CA LEU A 7 3.95 -72.41 3.83
C LEU A 7 3.48 -71.84 5.19
N ALA A 8 3.06 -70.58 5.22
CA ALA A 8 2.11 -70.07 6.21
C ALA A 8 1.20 -69.01 5.55
N GLU A 9 -0.09 -69.19 5.81
CA GLU A 9 -1.25 -68.53 5.25
C GLU A 9 -1.45 -67.12 5.85
N SER A 10 -2.13 -66.23 5.13
CA SER A 10 -2.80 -65.07 5.74
C SER A 10 -4.12 -64.75 5.02
N PRO A 11 -5.22 -64.48 5.74
CA PRO A 11 -6.56 -64.69 5.21
C PRO A 11 -7.24 -63.43 4.66
N ALA A 12 -8.27 -63.72 3.87
CA ALA A 12 -9.23 -62.85 3.20
C ALA A 12 -9.76 -61.67 4.04
N HIS A 13 -9.78 -60.49 3.42
CA HIS A 13 -10.63 -59.38 3.84
C HIS A 13 -11.97 -59.43 3.11
N THR A 14 -13.01 -59.64 3.90
CA THR A 14 -14.44 -59.64 3.55
C THR A 14 -14.89 -58.24 3.12
N SER A 15 -15.40 -58.13 1.89
CA SER A 15 -16.12 -56.95 1.38
C SER A 15 -17.56 -56.95 1.89
N LEU A 16 -17.93 -55.97 2.72
CA LEU A 16 -19.32 -55.67 3.04
C LEU A 16 -19.85 -54.64 2.04
N GLY A 17 -20.81 -55.08 1.22
CA GLY A 17 -21.59 -54.24 0.34
C GLY A 17 -22.56 -53.37 1.13
N VAL A 18 -22.53 -52.07 0.86
CA VAL A 18 -23.52 -51.10 1.33
C VAL A 18 -24.34 -50.66 0.11
N THR A 19 -25.63 -50.97 0.15
CA THR A 19 -26.63 -50.53 -0.82
C THR A 19 -26.98 -49.05 -0.59
N PRO A 20 -27.16 -48.23 -1.64
CA PRO A 20 -27.64 -46.86 -1.47
C PRO A 20 -29.16 -46.82 -1.33
N SER A 21 -29.59 -46.24 -0.21
CA SER A 21 -30.95 -45.78 0.07
C SER A 21 -31.31 -44.63 -0.86
N SER A 22 -32.44 -44.77 -1.55
CA SER A 22 -33.07 -43.71 -2.33
C SER A 22 -33.95 -42.86 -1.42
N SER A 23 -33.74 -41.55 -1.41
CA SER A 23 -34.63 -40.58 -0.77
C SER A 23 -35.23 -39.65 -1.82
N PRO A 24 -36.52 -39.25 -1.66
CA PRO A 24 -37.29 -38.61 -2.71
C PRO A 24 -36.99 -37.11 -2.84
N LYS A 25 -37.01 -36.63 -4.09
CA LYS A 25 -37.05 -35.20 -4.44
C LYS A 25 -38.36 -34.59 -3.94
N ALA A 26 -38.26 -33.55 -3.13
CA ALA A 26 -39.35 -32.64 -2.85
C ALA A 26 -39.15 -31.39 -3.70
N ASP A 27 -40.01 -31.21 -4.70
CA ASP A 27 -40.16 -29.97 -5.44
C ASP A 27 -40.93 -28.97 -4.57
N VAL A 28 -40.32 -27.82 -4.28
CA VAL A 28 -41.01 -26.66 -3.68
C VAL A 28 -40.63 -25.41 -4.49
N PRO A 29 -41.59 -24.71 -5.12
CA PRO A 29 -41.32 -23.44 -5.77
C PRO A 29 -41.31 -22.31 -4.72
N VAL A 30 -40.19 -21.61 -4.62
CA VAL A 30 -40.07 -20.35 -3.86
C VAL A 30 -40.51 -19.21 -4.77
N THR A 31 -41.68 -18.66 -4.53
CA THR A 31 -42.08 -17.32 -5.00
C THR A 31 -41.62 -16.32 -3.96
N ALA A 32 -40.71 -15.42 -4.35
CA ALA A 32 -40.26 -14.31 -3.52
C ALA A 32 -40.82 -13.00 -4.11
N ASP A 33 -41.87 -12.49 -3.48
CA ASP A 33 -42.32 -11.11 -3.63
C ASP A 33 -41.34 -10.18 -2.92
N TYR A 34 -40.73 -9.26 -3.67
CA TYR A 34 -39.95 -8.14 -3.13
C TYR A 34 -40.85 -6.90 -2.99
N PRO A 35 -40.98 -6.27 -1.81
CA PRO A 35 -41.52 -4.93 -1.72
C PRO A 35 -40.45 -3.89 -2.07
N ALA A 36 -40.91 -2.88 -2.81
CA ALA A 36 -40.13 -1.76 -3.32
C ALA A 36 -39.51 -0.89 -2.20
N PHE A 37 -38.24 -0.52 -2.40
CA PHE A 37 -37.54 0.45 -1.56
C PHE A 37 -37.94 1.88 -1.92
N MET A 38 -38.38 2.64 -0.91
CA MET A 38 -38.58 4.09 -0.98
C MET A 38 -37.22 4.80 -1.06
N SER A 39 -37.10 5.69 -2.05
CA SER A 39 -36.01 6.64 -2.20
C SER A 39 -36.17 7.79 -1.20
N LEU A 40 -35.13 8.07 -0.41
CA LEU A 40 -35.01 9.30 0.37
C LEU A 40 -33.80 10.10 -0.13
N ALA A 41 -34.07 11.37 -0.43
CA ALA A 41 -33.15 12.36 -0.99
C ALA A 41 -32.05 12.80 0.01
N PRO A 42 -30.89 13.28 -0.47
CA PRO A 42 -29.78 13.68 0.40
C PRO A 42 -29.91 15.13 0.90
N THR A 43 -29.76 15.31 2.22
CA THR A 43 -29.63 16.60 2.89
C THR A 43 -28.18 17.09 2.84
N THR A 44 -28.02 18.35 2.42
CA THR A 44 -26.77 19.11 2.32
C THR A 44 -26.18 19.50 3.69
N LEU A 45 -24.85 19.35 3.84
CA LEU A 45 -24.06 19.91 4.94
C LEU A 45 -23.28 21.16 4.47
N PRO A 46 -23.12 22.21 5.29
CA PRO A 46 -22.37 23.40 4.92
C PRO A 46 -20.88 23.32 5.30
N SER A 47 -20.06 23.84 4.39
CA SER A 47 -18.60 24.01 4.49
C SER A 47 -18.24 25.16 5.42
N ARG A 48 -17.21 25.01 6.25
CA ARG A 48 -16.62 26.11 7.02
C ARG A 48 -15.10 26.12 6.85
N THR A 49 -14.63 27.03 5.99
CA THR A 49 -13.24 27.43 5.80
C THR A 49 -12.88 28.49 6.85
N VAL A 50 -11.75 28.30 7.55
CA VAL A 50 -11.10 29.35 8.35
C VAL A 50 -9.64 29.40 7.88
N LEU A 51 -9.22 30.56 7.37
CA LEU A 51 -7.85 30.84 6.94
C LEU A 51 -7.31 32.06 7.70
N ALA A 52 -6.06 31.87 8.17
CA ALA A 52 -4.96 32.82 8.31
C ALA A 52 -4.90 33.82 9.49
N SER A 53 -3.76 33.77 10.20
CA SER A 53 -2.84 34.92 10.33
C SER A 53 -1.59 34.53 11.16
N SER A 54 -0.45 34.26 10.53
CA SER A 54 0.86 34.27 11.20
C SER A 54 1.72 35.41 10.62
N LYS A 55 2.02 36.41 11.45
CA LYS A 55 2.88 37.56 11.13
C LYS A 55 4.35 37.22 11.42
N CYS A 56 5.26 37.49 10.49
CA CYS A 56 6.70 37.61 10.76
C CYS A 56 7.01 39.00 11.37
N PRO A 57 7.75 39.11 12.49
CA PRO A 57 8.25 40.40 12.96
C PRO A 57 9.71 40.64 12.51
N TYR A 58 10.10 41.91 12.56
CA TYR A 58 11.45 42.50 12.39
C TYR A 58 11.92 42.92 10.98
N TYR A 59 11.70 44.20 10.67
CA TYR A 59 12.64 45.04 9.91
C TYR A 59 13.30 46.03 10.90
N PRO A 60 14.63 46.21 10.91
CA PRO A 60 15.23 47.34 11.60
C PRO A 60 15.04 48.61 10.76
N THR A 61 14.43 49.62 11.37
CA THR A 61 14.33 50.98 10.84
C THR A 61 15.72 51.59 10.66
N LEU A 62 15.97 52.08 9.45
CA LEU A 62 17.14 52.86 9.08
C LEU A 62 17.17 54.19 9.85
N ALA A 63 18.15 54.34 10.73
CA ALA A 63 18.60 55.64 11.20
C ALA A 63 20.11 55.76 10.98
N ASP A 64 20.47 56.90 10.41
CA ASP A 64 21.79 57.50 10.29
C ASP A 64 22.69 57.14 9.08
N ARG A 65 22.70 58.10 8.14
CA ARG A 65 23.61 58.22 7.00
C ARG A 65 24.82 59.03 7.47
N ARG A 66 26.00 58.41 7.59
CA ARG A 66 27.34 59.03 7.45
C ARG A 66 28.47 58.01 7.70
N ASP A 67 28.57 56.96 6.88
CA ASP A 67 29.83 56.21 6.77
C ASP A 67 29.93 55.47 5.42
N PRO A 68 30.82 55.89 4.49
CA PRO A 68 30.96 55.26 3.17
C PRO A 68 31.54 53.83 3.22
N THR A 69 32.06 53.36 4.36
CA THR A 69 32.58 51.99 4.51
C THR A 69 31.48 50.95 4.81
N ARG A 70 30.29 51.38 5.26
CA ARG A 70 29.15 50.48 5.56
C ARG A 70 28.31 50.08 4.34
N THR A 71 28.49 50.76 3.20
CA THR A 71 27.68 50.56 2.00
C THR A 71 27.93 49.21 1.30
N VAL A 72 29.07 48.56 1.54
CA VAL A 72 29.41 47.27 0.91
C VAL A 72 28.84 46.06 1.69
N PHE A 73 28.55 46.21 2.99
CA PHE A 73 28.02 45.12 3.82
C PHE A 73 26.48 45.11 3.94
N LEU A 74 25.82 46.23 3.62
CA LEU A 74 24.36 46.35 3.66
C LEU A 74 23.63 45.39 2.68
N PRO A 75 24.08 45.18 1.43
CA PRO A 75 23.42 44.27 0.50
C PRO A 75 23.50 42.80 0.95
N ALA A 76 24.63 42.37 1.51
CA ALA A 76 24.84 41.00 1.97
C ALA A 76 24.02 40.70 3.24
N ALA A 77 23.93 41.64 4.18
CA ALA A 77 23.13 41.49 5.39
C ALA A 77 21.62 41.49 5.09
N LEU A 78 21.17 42.36 4.17
CA LEU A 78 19.77 42.40 3.73
C LEU A 78 19.39 41.16 2.91
N PHE A 79 20.28 40.65 2.05
CA PHE A 79 20.06 39.39 1.33
C PHE A 79 19.95 38.22 2.30
N ARG A 80 20.85 38.11 3.29
CA ARG A 80 20.82 37.05 4.32
C ARG A 80 19.54 37.10 5.15
N ALA A 81 19.09 38.29 5.56
CA ALA A 81 17.84 38.44 6.30
C ALA A 81 16.60 38.06 5.47
N ARG A 82 16.57 38.42 4.19
CA ARG A 82 15.46 38.13 3.28
C ARG A 82 15.38 36.63 2.94
N VAL A 83 16.53 35.98 2.78
CA VAL A 83 16.62 34.52 2.61
C VAL A 83 16.12 33.81 3.87
N ILE A 84 16.64 34.15 5.06
CA ILE A 84 16.21 33.53 6.33
C ILE A 84 14.70 33.69 6.58
N CYS A 85 14.14 34.86 6.23
CA CYS A 85 12.71 35.12 6.39
C CYS A 85 11.86 34.28 5.41
N HIS A 86 12.27 34.19 4.14
CA HIS A 86 11.61 33.31 3.16
C HIS A 86 11.72 31.82 3.54
N THR A 87 12.87 31.38 4.04
CA THR A 87 13.10 30.00 4.49
C THR A 87 12.22 29.63 5.66
N ARG A 88 12.07 30.51 6.66
CA ARG A 88 11.17 30.25 7.80
C ARG A 88 9.70 30.16 7.40
N VAL A 89 9.26 30.97 6.43
CA VAL A 89 7.89 30.91 5.90
C VAL A 89 7.67 29.62 5.10
N LEU A 90 8.66 29.18 4.32
CA LEU A 90 8.57 27.91 3.57
C LEU A 90 8.61 26.69 4.49
N LEU A 91 9.45 26.70 5.54
CA LEU A 91 9.52 25.63 6.53
C LEU A 91 8.24 25.53 7.37
N SER A 92 7.55 26.64 7.65
CA SER A 92 6.27 26.60 8.39
C SER A 92 5.07 26.19 7.52
N LEU A 93 5.24 26.07 6.20
CA LEU A 93 4.19 25.65 5.27
C LEU A 93 4.34 24.19 4.83
N CYS A 94 5.45 23.53 5.19
CA CYS A 94 5.83 22.22 4.67
C CYS A 94 6.28 21.28 5.79
N GLU A 95 5.45 21.10 6.81
CA GLU A 95 5.74 20.18 7.91
C GLU A 95 5.67 18.68 7.52
N GLU A 96 5.19 18.32 6.32
CA GLU A 96 4.90 16.90 6.02
C GLU A 96 5.62 16.30 4.79
N GLU A 97 6.39 17.07 4.00
CA GLU A 97 7.06 16.50 2.83
C GLU A 97 8.59 16.59 2.90
N PRO A 98 9.32 15.45 3.05
CA PRO A 98 10.79 15.44 3.11
C PRO A 98 11.44 15.99 1.84
N LEU A 99 10.73 15.96 0.71
CA LEU A 99 11.16 16.55 -0.55
C LEU A 99 11.33 18.08 -0.45
N VAL A 100 10.47 18.75 0.32
CA VAL A 100 10.48 20.21 0.43
C VAL A 100 11.66 20.68 1.29
N VAL A 101 11.97 19.97 2.37
CA VAL A 101 13.15 20.26 3.21
C VAL A 101 14.43 20.17 2.37
N VAL A 102 14.57 19.11 1.57
CA VAL A 102 15.71 18.91 0.67
C VAL A 102 15.80 20.02 -0.39
N MET A 103 14.67 20.43 -0.97
CA MET A 103 14.63 21.56 -1.91
C MET A 103 15.02 22.90 -1.27
N ILE A 104 14.59 23.15 -0.03
CA ILE A 104 14.93 24.36 0.72
C ILE A 104 16.43 24.40 1.00
N ASP A 105 17.02 23.28 1.46
CA ASP A 105 18.45 23.19 1.73
C ASP A 105 19.30 23.39 0.48
N LEU A 106 18.89 22.80 -0.65
CA LEU A 106 19.54 23.04 -1.94
C LEU A 106 19.46 24.52 -2.34
N TYR A 107 18.28 25.13 -2.25
CA TYR A 107 18.08 26.53 -2.60
C TYR A 107 18.97 27.45 -1.75
N LEU A 108 19.05 27.19 -0.44
CA LEU A 108 19.92 27.92 0.49
C LEU A 108 21.39 27.76 0.12
N PHE A 109 21.82 26.55 -0.21
CA PHE A 109 23.19 26.28 -0.64
C PHE A 109 23.54 27.06 -1.91
N VAL A 110 22.69 26.98 -2.95
CA VAL A 110 22.90 27.69 -4.22
C VAL A 110 22.89 29.22 -4.01
N ALA A 111 21.95 29.74 -3.23
CA ALA A 111 21.88 31.16 -2.91
C ALA A 111 23.13 31.64 -2.14
N GLY A 112 23.65 30.82 -1.21
CA GLY A 112 24.88 31.08 -0.47
C GLY A 112 26.10 31.15 -1.37
N VAL A 113 26.26 30.17 -2.27
CA VAL A 113 27.37 30.13 -3.24
C VAL A 113 27.29 31.32 -4.21
N PHE A 114 26.10 31.64 -4.72
CA PHE A 114 25.92 32.79 -5.62
C PHE A 114 26.23 34.12 -4.93
N SER A 115 25.82 34.28 -3.67
CA SER A 115 26.13 35.48 -2.87
C SER A 115 27.62 35.64 -2.64
N LEU A 116 28.32 34.54 -2.34
CA LEU A 116 29.78 34.54 -2.18
C LEU A 116 30.49 34.89 -3.50
N TYR A 117 30.02 34.33 -4.62
CA TYR A 117 30.54 34.64 -5.94
C TYR A 117 30.36 36.13 -6.27
N LEU A 118 29.16 36.69 -6.04
CA LEU A 118 28.88 38.10 -6.28
C LEU A 118 29.74 39.01 -5.39
N ALA A 119 29.90 38.67 -4.10
CA ALA A 119 30.76 39.41 -3.18
C ALA A 119 32.22 39.42 -3.64
N LEU A 120 32.74 38.26 -4.08
CA LEU A 120 34.09 38.16 -4.64
C LEU A 120 34.23 38.92 -5.96
N HIS A 121 33.18 38.96 -6.78
CA HIS A 121 33.16 39.70 -8.04
C HIS A 121 33.15 41.22 -7.80
N ILE A 122 32.36 41.71 -6.84
CA ILE A 122 32.37 43.12 -6.46
C ILE A 122 33.73 43.49 -5.86
N ALA A 123 34.27 42.69 -4.92
CA ALA A 123 35.57 42.96 -4.30
C ALA A 123 36.73 43.04 -5.32
N ARG A 124 36.61 42.32 -6.44
CA ARG A 124 37.58 42.34 -7.55
C ARG A 124 37.72 43.70 -8.20
N ASP A 125 36.64 44.47 -8.32
CA ASP A 125 36.65 45.76 -9.00
C ASP A 125 37.22 46.87 -8.11
N TYR A 126 37.14 46.71 -6.78
CA TYR A 126 37.60 47.70 -5.82
C TYR A 126 39.05 47.50 -5.33
N TYR A 127 39.60 46.28 -5.41
CA TYR A 127 40.91 45.99 -4.81
C TYR A 127 41.88 45.31 -5.80
N PRO A 128 43.00 45.96 -6.18
CA PRO A 128 43.96 45.42 -7.15
C PRO A 128 44.67 44.14 -6.68
N ILE A 129 44.69 43.86 -5.36
CA ILE A 129 45.20 42.61 -4.77
C ILE A 129 44.41 41.38 -5.27
N PHE A 130 43.13 41.54 -5.61
CA PHE A 130 42.28 40.43 -6.05
C PHE A 130 42.51 40.00 -7.50
N LYS A 131 43.35 40.71 -8.26
CA LYS A 131 43.72 40.32 -9.64
C LYS A 131 44.43 38.96 -9.70
N ARG A 132 45.12 38.54 -8.61
CA ARG A 132 45.72 37.20 -8.47
C ARG A 132 44.71 36.10 -8.10
N MET A 133 43.52 36.45 -7.60
CA MET A 133 42.49 35.48 -7.17
C MET A 133 41.60 34.98 -8.31
N ARG A 134 41.84 35.39 -9.56
CA ARG A 134 41.07 34.95 -10.75
C ARG A 134 41.04 33.44 -10.91
N LYS A 135 42.15 32.75 -10.61
CA LYS A 135 42.22 31.28 -10.65
C LYS A 135 41.35 30.63 -9.57
N ILE A 136 41.28 31.24 -8.39
CA ILE A 136 40.52 30.74 -7.24
C ILE A 136 39.00 30.91 -7.49
N SER A 137 38.57 32.06 -8.01
CA SER A 137 37.16 32.29 -8.35
C SER A 137 36.62 31.32 -9.41
N ASN A 138 37.40 31.04 -10.45
CA ASN A 138 37.01 30.05 -11.46
C ASN A 138 36.96 28.63 -10.91
N LEU A 139 37.84 28.28 -9.96
CA LEU A 139 37.83 26.98 -9.28
C LEU A 139 36.56 26.81 -8.44
N PHE A 140 36.15 27.84 -7.68
CA PHE A 140 34.92 27.80 -6.90
C PHE A 140 33.67 27.70 -7.79
N ALA A 141 33.63 28.43 -8.91
CA ALA A 141 32.53 28.31 -9.86
C ALA A 141 32.44 26.91 -10.49
N ALA A 142 33.58 26.30 -10.83
CA ALA A 142 33.64 24.95 -11.36
C ALA A 142 33.19 23.90 -10.31
N LEU A 143 33.65 24.02 -9.06
CA LEU A 143 33.23 23.13 -7.97
C LEU A 143 31.73 23.27 -7.67
N ALA A 144 31.20 24.49 -7.68
CA ALA A 144 29.77 24.74 -7.51
C ALA A 144 28.94 24.10 -8.63
N LEU A 145 29.39 24.25 -9.89
CA LEU A 145 28.73 23.63 -11.04
C LEU A 145 28.79 22.10 -10.96
N MET A 146 29.93 21.53 -10.58
CA MET A 146 30.08 20.09 -10.40
C MET A 146 29.20 19.55 -9.27
N ALA A 147 29.07 20.27 -8.15
CA ALA A 147 28.15 19.90 -7.08
C ALA A 147 26.68 19.98 -7.54
N LEU A 148 26.32 20.98 -8.34
CA LEU A 148 24.97 21.13 -8.88
C LEU A 148 24.64 20.05 -9.91
N VAL A 149 25.60 19.68 -10.76
CA VAL A 149 25.48 18.56 -11.71
C VAL A 149 25.41 17.23 -10.97
N ALA A 150 26.28 17.00 -9.97
CA ALA A 150 26.23 15.80 -9.14
C ALA A 150 24.92 15.72 -8.34
N TYR A 151 24.38 16.85 -7.87
CA TYR A 151 23.08 16.90 -7.23
C TYR A 151 21.96 16.63 -8.23
N ALA A 152 21.94 17.26 -9.41
CA ALA A 152 20.91 17.03 -10.43
C ALA A 152 20.93 15.57 -10.95
N LEU A 153 22.11 14.96 -11.05
CA LEU A 153 22.29 13.55 -11.41
C LEU A 153 22.00 12.61 -10.23
N GLY A 154 22.32 13.01 -8.99
CA GLY A 154 22.13 12.23 -7.77
C GLY A 154 20.71 12.31 -7.17
N THR A 155 19.94 13.34 -7.51
CA THR A 155 18.47 13.37 -7.35
C THR A 155 17.76 12.49 -8.37
N GLY A 156 18.50 11.88 -9.30
CA GLY A 156 17.99 10.86 -10.21
C GLY A 156 17.64 9.59 -9.44
N ARG A 157 16.40 9.55 -8.94
CA ARG A 157 15.73 8.37 -8.35
C ARG A 157 16.44 7.81 -7.12
N GLN A 158 16.21 8.44 -5.96
CA GLN A 158 16.03 7.56 -4.80
C GLN A 158 14.87 6.63 -5.14
N PRO A 159 15.03 5.30 -5.01
CA PRO A 159 13.92 4.39 -5.21
C PRO A 159 12.81 4.87 -4.28
N ARG A 160 11.64 5.20 -4.86
CA ARG A 160 10.48 5.55 -4.05
C ARG A 160 10.16 4.29 -3.25
N THR A 161 10.50 4.29 -1.97
CA THR A 161 10.08 3.24 -1.06
C THR A 161 8.58 3.38 -0.89
N LEU A 162 7.88 2.31 -1.20
CA LEU A 162 6.45 2.21 -1.10
C LEU A 162 6.17 1.60 0.26
N ALA A 163 5.89 2.45 1.24
CA ALA A 163 5.52 2.03 2.58
C ALA A 163 4.06 2.37 2.81
N TRP A 164 3.15 1.54 2.29
CA TRP A 164 1.74 1.61 2.71
C TRP A 164 1.62 0.81 4.01
N SER A 165 2.04 1.46 5.09
CA SER A 165 1.84 0.95 6.45
C SER A 165 0.34 0.96 6.77
N LEU A 166 -0.08 0.19 7.77
CA LEU A 166 -1.41 0.36 8.38
C LEU A 166 -1.63 1.78 8.93
N ASP A 167 -0.56 2.54 9.14
CA ASP A 167 -0.62 3.94 9.55
C ASP A 167 -1.02 4.88 8.40
N ASP A 168 -0.76 4.49 7.14
CA ASP A 168 -1.07 5.24 5.93
C ASP A 168 -1.93 4.39 4.98
N SER A 169 -3.25 4.64 5.01
CA SER A 169 -4.19 3.74 4.32
C SER A 169 -3.89 3.59 2.83
N MET A 170 -3.84 2.34 2.38
CA MET A 170 -3.63 2.00 0.97
C MET A 170 -4.69 2.67 0.07
N PHE A 171 -5.92 2.79 0.57
CA PHE A 171 -7.02 3.42 -0.14
C PHE A 171 -6.74 4.89 -0.49
N HIS A 172 -6.26 5.68 0.48
CA HIS A 172 -5.93 7.09 0.28
C HIS A 172 -4.73 7.27 -0.68
N ASN A 173 -3.82 6.29 -0.70
CA ASN A 173 -2.69 6.25 -1.62
C ASN A 173 -3.05 5.79 -3.05
N GLY A 174 -4.33 5.59 -3.36
CA GLY A 174 -4.79 5.29 -4.71
C GLY A 174 -4.98 3.80 -5.01
N ALA A 175 -4.73 2.89 -4.05
CA ALA A 175 -5.05 1.48 -4.23
C ALA A 175 -6.57 1.27 -4.32
N ARG A 176 -7.00 0.28 -5.09
CA ARG A 176 -8.42 0.01 -5.37
C ARG A 176 -8.75 -1.46 -5.28
N ILE A 177 -9.98 -1.79 -4.90
CA ILE A 177 -10.50 -3.14 -4.99
C ILE A 177 -10.79 -3.48 -6.45
N VAL A 178 -10.45 -4.69 -6.88
CA VAL A 178 -10.87 -5.22 -8.17
C VAL A 178 -12.09 -6.10 -7.93
N ASP A 179 -13.28 -5.51 -8.08
CA ASP A 179 -14.56 -6.15 -7.77
C ASP A 179 -14.76 -7.46 -8.54
N ALA A 180 -14.31 -7.51 -9.79
CA ALA A 180 -14.43 -8.70 -10.63
C ALA A 180 -13.71 -9.93 -10.04
N TRP A 181 -12.71 -9.71 -9.18
CA TRP A 181 -11.87 -10.74 -8.54
C TRP A 181 -11.98 -10.70 -7.01
N THR A 182 -13.03 -10.05 -6.49
CA THR A 182 -13.27 -9.96 -5.05
C THR A 182 -14.58 -10.67 -4.73
N SER A 183 -14.55 -11.51 -3.71
CA SER A 183 -15.73 -12.23 -3.25
C SER A 183 -16.80 -11.26 -2.74
N PRO A 184 -18.09 -11.62 -2.85
CA PRO A 184 -19.16 -10.76 -2.35
C PRO A 184 -19.08 -10.60 -0.84
N THR A 185 -19.39 -9.39 -0.36
CA THR A 185 -19.53 -9.10 1.06
C THR A 185 -20.68 -9.90 1.66
N TYR A 186 -20.46 -10.41 2.87
CA TYR A 186 -21.47 -11.07 3.69
C TYR A 186 -21.90 -10.14 4.83
N THR A 187 -23.20 -10.04 5.09
CA THR A 187 -23.72 -9.32 6.26
C THR A 187 -23.98 -10.33 7.38
N PRO A 188 -23.13 -10.43 8.41
CA PRO A 188 -23.39 -11.33 9.52
C PRO A 188 -24.66 -10.91 10.28
N PRO A 189 -25.39 -11.86 10.89
CA PRO A 189 -26.52 -11.52 11.73
C PRO A 189 -26.07 -10.55 12.82
N ALA A 190 -26.70 -9.36 12.87
CA ALA A 190 -26.31 -8.31 13.79
C ALA A 190 -26.62 -8.71 15.23
N ASN A 191 -25.71 -8.40 16.15
CA ASN A 191 -26.08 -8.27 17.56
C ASN A 191 -26.80 -6.92 17.66
N GLU A 192 -28.13 -6.93 17.69
CA GLU A 192 -28.95 -5.73 17.69
C GLU A 192 -28.67 -4.86 18.92
N LEU A 193 -27.85 -3.81 18.74
CA LEU A 193 -27.62 -2.76 19.73
C LEU A 193 -28.86 -1.90 20.01
N TYR A 194 -29.90 -2.03 19.19
CA TYR A 194 -31.17 -1.33 19.33
C TYR A 194 -32.33 -2.27 19.69
N ALA A 195 -32.05 -3.51 20.09
CA ALA A 195 -33.07 -4.34 20.73
C ALA A 195 -33.57 -3.57 21.96
N THR A 196 -34.89 -3.32 22.03
CA THR A 196 -35.60 -2.44 22.97
C THR A 196 -35.46 -2.79 24.45
N THR A 197 -34.60 -3.74 24.81
CA THR A 197 -34.44 -4.34 26.14
C THR A 197 -32.99 -4.36 26.63
N ILE A 198 -32.08 -3.58 26.05
CA ILE A 198 -30.70 -3.51 26.55
C ILE A 198 -30.65 -2.76 27.88
N GLN A 199 -30.36 -3.49 28.96
CA GLN A 199 -30.08 -2.90 30.26
C GLN A 199 -28.70 -2.21 30.25
N HIS A 200 -28.61 -1.07 30.93
CA HIS A 200 -27.43 -0.20 31.00
C HIS A 200 -26.07 -0.86 31.35
N PRO A 201 -25.96 -1.95 32.16
CA PRO A 201 -24.65 -2.55 32.45
C PRO A 201 -24.02 -3.30 31.27
N ASP A 202 -24.80 -3.71 30.27
CA ASP A 202 -24.29 -4.45 29.11
C ASP A 202 -23.93 -3.54 27.92
N LEU A 203 -24.20 -2.23 28.01
CA LEU A 203 -24.03 -1.31 26.90
C LEU A 203 -22.56 -1.23 26.44
N ASP A 204 -21.60 -1.11 27.36
CA ASP A 204 -20.18 -1.06 27.01
C ASP A 204 -19.71 -2.36 26.34
N ARG A 205 -20.25 -3.50 26.79
CA ARG A 205 -19.96 -4.81 26.20
C ARG A 205 -20.55 -4.89 24.79
N LEU A 206 -21.79 -4.45 24.61
CA LEU A 206 -22.49 -4.46 23.33
C LEU A 206 -21.86 -3.48 22.34
N VAL A 207 -21.43 -2.30 22.78
CA VAL A 207 -20.73 -1.31 21.95
C VAL A 207 -19.39 -1.88 21.48
N ARG A 208 -18.65 -2.59 22.35
CA ARG A 208 -17.42 -3.32 21.95
C ARG A 208 -17.71 -4.50 21.01
N GLN A 209 -18.90 -5.09 21.10
CA GLN A 209 -19.36 -6.19 20.24
C GLN A 209 -20.07 -5.72 18.96
N SER A 210 -20.26 -4.40 18.80
CA SER A 210 -20.84 -3.81 17.60
C SER A 210 -20.00 -4.11 16.36
N GLN A 211 -20.65 -4.16 15.20
CA GLN A 211 -20.03 -4.53 13.93
C GLN A 211 -19.27 -3.36 13.25
N GLY A 212 -19.08 -2.22 13.92
CA GLY A 212 -18.41 -1.07 13.32
C GLY A 212 -19.22 -0.44 12.17
N PRO A 213 -18.56 0.32 11.27
CA PRO A 213 -19.19 0.84 10.05
C PRO A 213 -19.57 -0.30 9.07
N VAL A 214 -20.26 0.06 7.99
CA VAL A 214 -20.71 -0.91 6.97
C VAL A 214 -19.54 -1.72 6.44
N SER A 215 -19.70 -3.03 6.42
CA SER A 215 -18.73 -3.95 5.87
C SER A 215 -18.71 -3.84 4.34
N ILE A 216 -17.56 -3.45 3.78
CA ILE A 216 -17.28 -3.43 2.34
C ILE A 216 -15.80 -3.79 2.12
N PRO A 217 -15.40 -4.31 0.95
CA PRO A 217 -14.02 -4.77 0.73
C PRO A 217 -12.97 -3.67 0.91
N GLU A 218 -13.30 -2.41 0.63
CA GLU A 218 -12.40 -1.25 0.78
C GLU A 218 -11.98 -0.99 2.22
N VAL A 219 -12.72 -1.52 3.20
CA VAL A 219 -12.32 -1.54 4.62
C VAL A 219 -10.95 -2.18 4.77
N ALA A 220 -10.68 -3.25 3.99
CA ALA A 220 -9.42 -3.96 3.99
C ALA A 220 -8.23 -3.10 3.51
N LEU A 221 -8.48 -1.94 2.91
CA LEU A 221 -7.48 -0.97 2.46
C LEU A 221 -7.35 0.23 3.41
N GLY A 222 -7.99 0.18 4.57
CA GLY A 222 -7.99 1.25 5.57
C GLY A 222 -8.91 2.42 5.20
N LEU A 223 -10.03 2.16 4.49
CA LEU A 223 -11.02 3.20 4.17
C LEU A 223 -11.57 3.92 5.42
N TYR A 224 -11.74 3.18 6.51
CA TYR A 224 -12.21 3.72 7.78
C TYR A 224 -11.11 3.59 8.85
N PRO A 225 -10.91 4.62 9.68
CA PRO A 225 -9.94 4.57 10.79
C PRO A 225 -10.45 3.76 12.00
N ASP A 226 -11.74 3.40 12.03
CA ASP A 226 -12.35 2.67 13.15
C ASP A 226 -11.81 1.23 13.22
N CYS A 227 -11.27 0.84 14.37
CA CYS A 227 -10.69 -0.48 14.61
C CYS A 227 -11.69 -1.64 14.53
N ARG A 228 -13.00 -1.35 14.59
CA ARG A 228 -14.08 -2.34 14.42
C ARG A 228 -14.46 -2.55 12.96
N SER A 229 -13.91 -1.76 12.04
CA SER A 229 -14.17 -1.88 10.61
C SER A 229 -13.60 -3.20 10.13
N LEU A 230 -14.49 -4.11 9.74
CA LEU A 230 -14.13 -5.43 9.24
C LEU A 230 -14.86 -5.68 7.92
N TRP A 231 -14.14 -6.21 6.94
CA TRP A 231 -14.74 -6.83 5.78
C TRP A 231 -15.16 -8.28 6.10
N PHE A 232 -16.44 -8.60 5.93
CA PHE A 232 -17.00 -9.92 6.19
C PHE A 232 -17.32 -10.64 4.88
N PHE A 233 -17.09 -11.95 4.84
CA PHE A 233 -17.44 -12.81 3.71
C PHE A 233 -17.95 -14.18 4.18
N ALA A 234 -18.75 -14.82 3.33
CA ALA A 234 -19.44 -16.06 3.66
C ALA A 234 -18.47 -17.25 3.67
N GLY A 235 -18.62 -18.16 4.65
CA GLY A 235 -17.79 -19.36 4.75
C GLY A 235 -16.35 -19.08 5.17
N GLN A 236 -15.45 -19.96 4.73
CA GLN A 236 -14.03 -19.94 5.08
C GLN A 236 -13.13 -19.52 3.92
N ARG A 237 -13.69 -19.48 2.69
CA ARG A 237 -12.94 -19.23 1.47
C ARG A 237 -13.49 -17.99 0.79
N ALA A 238 -12.56 -17.13 0.39
CA ALA A 238 -12.86 -15.94 -0.39
C ALA A 238 -11.58 -15.47 -1.07
N LEU A 239 -11.77 -14.50 -1.95
CA LEU A 239 -10.73 -13.78 -2.64
C LEU A 239 -10.92 -12.28 -2.40
N LEU A 240 -9.85 -11.58 -2.05
CA LEU A 240 -9.80 -10.13 -2.01
C LEU A 240 -8.69 -9.68 -2.93
N THR A 241 -9.03 -8.87 -3.94
CA THR A 241 -8.04 -8.45 -4.93
C THR A 241 -7.89 -6.94 -4.95
N VAL A 242 -6.65 -6.49 -4.89
CA VAL A 242 -6.26 -5.10 -4.74
C VAL A 242 -5.37 -4.69 -5.90
N ALA A 243 -5.82 -3.72 -6.70
CA ALA A 243 -4.98 -3.04 -7.68
C ALA A 243 -4.11 -2.01 -6.97
N LEU A 244 -2.81 -2.04 -7.24
CA LEU A 244 -1.87 -1.06 -6.73
C LEU A 244 -1.94 0.22 -7.59
N PRO A 245 -1.74 1.41 -7.03
CA PRO A 245 -1.71 2.67 -7.78
C PRO A 245 -0.58 2.69 -8.82
N GLU A 246 0.56 2.08 -8.50
CA GLU A 246 1.73 1.93 -9.37
C GLU A 246 2.31 0.52 -9.17
N PRO A 247 2.98 -0.06 -10.19
CA PRO A 247 3.62 -1.37 -10.05
C PRO A 247 4.73 -1.32 -9.00
N ALA A 248 4.81 -2.35 -8.16
CA ALA A 248 5.73 -2.35 -7.02
C ALA A 248 6.38 -3.72 -6.80
N HIS A 249 7.62 -3.72 -6.35
CA HIS A 249 8.27 -4.88 -5.74
C HIS A 249 7.79 -4.98 -4.30
N ILE A 250 7.17 -6.10 -3.93
CA ILE A 250 6.64 -6.28 -2.58
C ILE A 250 7.62 -7.09 -1.74
N ASP A 251 8.02 -6.53 -0.60
CA ASP A 251 8.94 -7.17 0.35
C ASP A 251 8.18 -7.77 1.53
N HIS A 252 7.22 -7.03 2.09
CA HIS A 252 6.42 -7.48 3.22
C HIS A 252 4.94 -7.17 3.07
N LEU A 253 4.15 -8.06 3.66
CA LEU A 253 2.71 -7.93 3.83
C LEU A 253 2.44 -7.82 5.32
N ARG A 254 1.63 -6.83 5.70
CA ARG A 254 1.18 -6.63 7.08
C ARG A 254 -0.30 -6.92 7.16
N LEU A 255 -0.70 -7.82 8.04
CA LEU A 255 -2.11 -8.06 8.34
C LEU A 255 -2.45 -7.41 9.67
N ARG A 256 -3.47 -6.56 9.69
CA ARG A 256 -3.90 -5.88 10.91
C ARG A 256 -4.47 -6.88 11.91
N GLY A 257 -3.98 -6.79 13.15
CA GLY A 257 -4.48 -7.54 14.28
C GLY A 257 -5.90 -7.09 14.64
N HIS A 258 -6.67 -8.01 15.21
CA HIS A 258 -8.00 -7.70 15.71
C HIS A 258 -8.33 -8.66 16.87
N SER A 259 -9.24 -8.23 17.75
CA SER A 259 -9.72 -8.98 18.91
C SER A 259 -9.84 -10.46 18.61
N ASP A 260 -9.38 -11.34 19.51
CA ASP A 260 -9.36 -12.80 19.33
C ASP A 260 -10.75 -13.34 18.90
N ARG A 261 -10.96 -13.44 17.58
CA ARG A 261 -12.21 -13.79 16.94
C ARG A 261 -12.00 -15.03 16.06
N HIS A 262 -12.92 -15.97 16.17
CA HIS A 262 -12.92 -17.18 15.34
C HIS A 262 -13.15 -16.92 13.85
N CYS A 263 -13.65 -15.74 13.47
CA CYS A 263 -13.84 -15.35 12.08
C CYS A 263 -12.55 -14.89 11.38
N LEU A 264 -11.47 -14.62 12.11
CA LEU A 264 -10.22 -14.16 11.52
C LEU A 264 -9.61 -15.23 10.60
N PRO A 265 -8.90 -14.81 9.55
CA PRO A 265 -8.21 -15.75 8.67
C PRO A 265 -7.14 -16.50 9.45
N ARG A 266 -7.04 -17.81 9.17
CA ARG A 266 -5.98 -18.68 9.68
C ARG A 266 -4.94 -18.96 8.61
N ASP A 267 -5.41 -19.22 7.40
CA ASP A 267 -4.59 -19.63 6.26
C ASP A 267 -4.91 -18.76 5.05
N VAL A 268 -3.90 -18.09 4.49
CA VAL A 268 -4.03 -17.19 3.34
C VAL A 268 -2.91 -17.46 2.36
N ASN A 269 -3.24 -17.64 1.08
CA ASN A 269 -2.23 -17.57 0.01
C ASN A 269 -2.28 -16.17 -0.60
N VAL A 270 -1.13 -15.65 -1.01
CA VAL A 270 -1.02 -14.32 -1.60
C VAL A 270 -0.46 -14.46 -3.01
N TRP A 271 -1.12 -13.81 -3.96
CA TRP A 271 -0.80 -13.85 -5.38
C TRP A 271 -0.53 -12.43 -5.89
N GLY A 272 0.36 -12.29 -6.85
CA GLY A 272 0.76 -11.03 -7.47
C GLY A 272 0.52 -11.08 -8.98
N LEU A 273 -0.13 -10.06 -9.52
CA LEU A 273 -0.34 -9.93 -10.96
C LEU A 273 0.86 -9.25 -11.59
N VAL A 274 1.53 -9.94 -12.50
CA VAL A 274 2.70 -9.45 -13.23
C VAL A 274 2.34 -9.20 -14.68
N ASP A 275 3.01 -8.21 -15.28
CA ASP A 275 2.90 -7.95 -16.70
C ASP A 275 3.64 -8.99 -17.54
N SER A 276 3.33 -8.98 -18.82
CA SER A 276 3.88 -9.90 -19.82
C SER A 276 5.39 -9.82 -19.96
N ALA A 277 5.95 -8.61 -19.84
CA ALA A 277 7.38 -8.38 -20.00
C ALA A 277 8.19 -8.94 -18.82
N SER A 278 7.68 -8.79 -17.59
CA SER A 278 8.32 -9.36 -16.40
C SER A 278 8.30 -10.88 -16.42
N ILE A 279 7.23 -11.50 -16.94
CA ILE A 279 7.13 -12.97 -17.04
C ILE A 279 8.24 -13.54 -17.90
N THR A 280 8.48 -12.95 -19.08
CA THR A 280 9.45 -13.49 -20.05
C THR A 280 10.89 -13.50 -19.55
N HIS A 281 11.25 -12.61 -18.63
CA HIS A 281 12.63 -12.44 -18.20
C HIS A 281 12.90 -12.94 -16.78
N ASN A 282 11.91 -12.86 -15.89
CA ASN A 282 12.16 -13.01 -14.45
C ASN A 282 11.35 -14.13 -13.79
N VAL A 283 10.37 -14.72 -14.49
CA VAL A 283 9.50 -15.77 -13.92
C VAL A 283 9.88 -17.14 -14.46
N SER A 284 10.26 -18.03 -13.54
CA SER A 284 10.54 -19.44 -13.86
C SER A 284 9.28 -20.29 -13.70
N PRO A 285 9.05 -21.32 -14.55
CA PRO A 285 7.92 -22.25 -14.39
C PRO A 285 7.83 -22.87 -12.99
N ALA A 286 8.96 -23.13 -12.34
CA ALA A 286 9.02 -23.70 -11.00
C ALA A 286 8.40 -22.79 -9.92
N MET A 287 8.24 -21.49 -10.20
CA MET A 287 7.55 -20.57 -9.28
C MET A 287 6.07 -20.91 -9.15
N PHE A 288 5.45 -21.56 -10.14
CA PHE A 288 4.04 -21.93 -10.13
C PHE A 288 3.74 -23.28 -9.47
N ASP A 289 4.78 -24.06 -9.14
CA ASP A 289 4.63 -25.35 -8.44
C ASP A 289 4.23 -25.16 -6.96
N TRP A 290 4.33 -23.93 -6.46
CA TRP A 290 3.93 -23.52 -5.13
C TRP A 290 2.87 -22.41 -5.25
N PRO A 291 1.92 -22.28 -4.31
CA PRO A 291 1.60 -23.19 -3.21
C PRO A 291 1.01 -24.53 -3.70
N PRO A 292 1.16 -25.63 -2.92
CA PRO A 292 0.66 -26.97 -3.29
C PRO A 292 -0.88 -27.05 -3.35
N THR A 293 -1.58 -26.00 -2.90
CA THR A 293 -3.03 -25.89 -3.00
C THR A 293 -3.53 -25.67 -4.42
N GLY A 294 -2.61 -25.42 -5.37
CA GLY A 294 -2.92 -25.10 -6.75
C GLY A 294 -3.41 -23.67 -6.93
N PHE A 295 -3.58 -23.28 -8.19
CA PHE A 295 -4.02 -21.94 -8.59
C PHE A 295 -5.54 -21.76 -8.39
N PRO A 296 -6.02 -20.68 -7.73
CA PRO A 296 -7.44 -20.45 -7.48
C PRO A 296 -8.23 -20.31 -8.79
N ALA A 297 -9.40 -20.94 -8.86
CA ALA A 297 -10.21 -20.97 -10.08
C ALA A 297 -10.80 -19.59 -10.41
N GLU A 298 -11.07 -18.80 -9.38
CA GLU A 298 -11.61 -17.44 -9.44
C GLU A 298 -10.68 -16.50 -10.21
N LEU A 299 -9.35 -16.66 -10.05
CA LEU A 299 -8.36 -15.90 -10.81
C LEU A 299 -8.17 -16.43 -12.25
N ARG A 300 -8.63 -17.65 -12.58
CA ARG A 300 -8.59 -18.20 -13.96
C ARG A 300 -9.71 -17.66 -14.83
N GLY A 301 -10.88 -17.40 -14.24
CA GLY A 301 -12.13 -17.20 -14.97
C GLY A 301 -12.33 -15.82 -15.57
N SER A 302 -11.51 -14.85 -15.17
CA SER A 302 -11.74 -13.43 -15.41
C SER A 302 -10.78 -12.79 -16.42
N THR A 303 -9.79 -13.54 -16.89
CA THR A 303 -9.06 -13.27 -18.14
C THR A 303 -9.96 -13.34 -19.38
N LYS A 304 -11.26 -13.59 -19.20
CA LYS A 304 -12.32 -13.19 -20.16
C LYS A 304 -12.52 -11.66 -20.22
N LEU A 305 -11.48 -10.86 -20.02
CA LEU A 305 -11.33 -9.66 -20.85
C LEU A 305 -11.39 -10.21 -22.27
N ARG A 306 -12.54 -10.09 -22.94
CA ARG A 306 -12.74 -10.49 -24.32
C ARG A 306 -11.71 -9.74 -25.16
N ALA A 307 -10.50 -10.29 -25.27
CA ALA A 307 -9.65 -10.02 -26.38
C ALA A 307 -10.51 -10.44 -27.58
N PRO A 308 -10.86 -9.52 -28.51
CA PRO A 308 -11.57 -9.90 -29.71
C PRO A 308 -10.86 -11.11 -30.32
N GLU A 309 -11.61 -12.14 -30.74
CA GLU A 309 -11.10 -13.47 -31.12
C GLU A 309 -9.90 -13.41 -32.10
N PHE A 310 -9.79 -12.33 -32.87
CA PHE A 310 -8.65 -12.00 -33.73
C PHE A 310 -7.29 -11.87 -33.01
N ILE A 311 -7.25 -11.49 -31.72
CA ILE A 311 -6.01 -11.34 -30.93
C ILE A 311 -5.59 -12.67 -30.29
N ALA A 312 -6.50 -13.63 -30.09
CA ALA A 312 -6.17 -14.91 -29.48
C ALA A 312 -5.22 -15.73 -30.37
N ASP A 313 -5.42 -15.73 -31.68
CA ASP A 313 -4.54 -16.39 -32.65
C ASP A 313 -3.22 -15.63 -32.90
N LEU A 314 -3.20 -14.32 -32.64
CA LEU A 314 -1.98 -13.49 -32.63
C LEU A 314 -1.26 -13.49 -31.28
N GLY A 315 -1.83 -14.11 -30.23
CA GLY A 315 -1.28 -14.15 -28.88
C GLY A 315 0.05 -14.90 -28.77
N GLY A 316 0.37 -15.75 -29.74
CA GLY A 316 1.70 -16.35 -29.88
C GLY A 316 2.78 -15.37 -30.40
N LEU A 317 2.38 -14.25 -31.01
CA LEU A 317 3.24 -13.26 -31.68
C LEU A 317 3.30 -11.90 -30.96
N LEU A 318 2.29 -11.52 -30.16
CA LEU A 318 2.14 -10.17 -29.59
C LEU A 318 2.28 -10.06 -28.05
N GLY A 319 2.81 -11.09 -27.39
CA GLY A 319 3.17 -11.01 -25.97
C GLY A 319 2.16 -11.70 -25.06
N GLN A 320 2.71 -12.30 -24.01
CA GLN A 320 1.99 -13.12 -23.04
C GLN A 320 0.87 -12.32 -22.34
N TYR A 321 -0.13 -12.97 -21.77
CA TYR A 321 -1.16 -12.30 -20.97
C TYR A 321 -0.62 -12.00 -19.56
N PRO A 322 -1.11 -10.96 -18.86
CA PRO A 322 -0.72 -10.74 -17.47
C PRO A 322 -1.03 -12.00 -16.66
N SER A 323 -0.09 -12.41 -15.82
CA SER A 323 -0.17 -13.69 -15.11
C SER A 323 -0.06 -13.49 -13.61
N TRP A 324 -0.68 -14.38 -12.87
CA TRP A 324 -0.65 -14.38 -11.41
C TRP A 324 0.48 -15.29 -10.92
N ILE A 325 1.45 -14.74 -10.23
CA ILE A 325 2.51 -15.49 -9.56
C ILE A 325 2.22 -15.58 -8.05
N PRO A 326 2.65 -16.63 -7.36
CA PRO A 326 2.51 -16.71 -5.92
C PRO A 326 3.56 -15.82 -5.23
N LEU A 327 3.13 -15.05 -4.22
CA LEU A 327 3.99 -14.14 -3.45
C LEU A 327 4.29 -14.70 -2.06
N ALA A 328 3.26 -15.13 -1.33
CA ALA A 328 3.41 -15.56 0.06
C ALA A 328 2.39 -16.65 0.40
N GLN A 329 2.72 -17.46 1.41
CA GLN A 329 1.79 -18.41 2.01
C GLN A 329 1.82 -18.21 3.51
N LEU A 330 0.71 -17.71 4.05
CA LEU A 330 0.55 -17.37 5.44
C LEU A 330 -0.21 -18.52 6.10
N ARG A 331 0.43 -19.20 7.05
CA ARG A 331 -0.13 -20.36 7.77
C ARG A 331 -0.24 -20.03 9.25
N ASP A 332 -1.31 -20.52 9.86
CA ASP A 332 -1.58 -20.37 11.29
C ASP A 332 -1.41 -18.92 11.77
N ILE A 333 -1.96 -17.97 10.99
CA ILE A 333 -1.92 -16.53 11.31
C ILE A 333 -2.39 -16.31 12.75
N PRO A 334 -1.56 -15.71 13.63
CA PRO A 334 -1.88 -15.57 15.03
C PRO A 334 -3.22 -14.88 15.25
N ARG A 335 -3.99 -15.39 16.22
CA ARG A 335 -5.16 -14.66 16.72
C ARG A 335 -4.69 -13.57 17.67
N GLY A 336 -5.27 -12.38 17.57
CA GLY A 336 -5.09 -11.33 18.56
C GLY A 336 -4.97 -9.94 17.97
N ASP A 337 -4.88 -8.95 18.86
CA ASP A 337 -4.88 -7.52 18.55
C ASP A 337 -3.56 -7.00 17.97
N ARG A 338 -2.55 -7.86 17.81
CA ARG A 338 -1.24 -7.46 17.28
C ARG A 338 -1.19 -7.68 15.78
N ASP A 339 -0.70 -6.67 15.08
CA ASP A 339 -0.39 -6.77 13.66
C ASP A 339 0.66 -7.85 13.41
N SER A 340 0.56 -8.50 12.26
CA SER A 340 1.44 -9.58 11.87
C SER A 340 2.10 -9.25 10.55
N ASP A 341 3.44 -9.23 10.56
CA ASP A 341 4.28 -8.98 9.39
C ASP A 341 4.76 -10.30 8.79
N PHE A 342 4.64 -10.40 7.47
CA PHE A 342 5.02 -11.57 6.71
C PHE A 342 5.90 -11.18 5.53
N ALA A 343 7.07 -11.80 5.43
CA ALA A 343 7.94 -11.62 4.27
C ALA A 343 7.35 -12.31 3.03
N VAL A 344 7.48 -11.66 1.87
CA VAL A 344 7.24 -12.28 0.57
C VAL A 344 8.32 -13.32 0.30
N HIS A 345 7.97 -14.36 -0.45
CA HIS A 345 8.87 -15.47 -0.76
C HIS A 345 10.15 -14.96 -1.46
N ASP A 346 11.30 -15.35 -0.91
CA ASP A 346 12.65 -14.94 -1.32
C ASP A 346 12.86 -14.87 -2.84
N ILE A 347 12.33 -15.84 -3.57
CA ILE A 347 12.49 -15.91 -5.03
C ILE A 347 11.89 -14.67 -5.70
N VAL A 348 10.71 -14.22 -5.29
CA VAL A 348 10.05 -13.07 -5.94
C VAL A 348 10.79 -11.77 -5.61
N SER A 349 11.15 -11.58 -4.34
CA SER A 349 11.92 -10.41 -3.89
C SER A 349 13.30 -10.34 -4.56
N LYS A 350 14.03 -11.47 -4.64
CA LYS A 350 15.36 -11.54 -5.29
C LYS A 350 15.34 -11.24 -6.79
N HIS A 351 14.26 -11.57 -7.49
CA HIS A 351 14.15 -11.34 -8.94
C HIS A 351 13.64 -9.93 -9.27
N GLY A 352 13.34 -9.09 -8.26
CA GLY A 352 12.84 -7.74 -8.49
C GLY A 352 11.62 -7.75 -9.40
N ILE A 353 10.64 -8.60 -9.11
CA ILE A 353 9.43 -8.71 -9.93
C ILE A 353 8.44 -7.65 -9.44
N ALA A 354 8.06 -6.72 -10.30
CA ALA A 354 7.05 -5.71 -9.99
C ALA A 354 5.65 -6.31 -10.22
N VAL A 355 4.73 -6.06 -9.30
CA VAL A 355 3.34 -6.51 -9.41
C VAL A 355 2.40 -5.32 -9.52
N HIS A 356 1.34 -5.48 -10.32
CA HIS A 356 0.29 -4.48 -10.54
C HIS A 356 -0.89 -4.66 -9.58
N ALA A 357 -1.13 -5.88 -9.12
CA ALA A 357 -2.21 -6.20 -8.22
C ALA A 357 -1.81 -7.32 -7.27
N VAL A 358 -2.44 -7.38 -6.11
CA VAL A 358 -2.26 -8.41 -5.10
C VAL A 358 -3.61 -9.04 -4.80
N ALA A 359 -3.67 -10.37 -4.80
CA ALA A 359 -4.86 -11.12 -4.42
C ALA A 359 -4.58 -11.96 -3.16
N LEU A 360 -5.42 -11.78 -2.14
CA LEU A 360 -5.47 -12.59 -0.93
C LEU A 360 -6.50 -13.70 -1.12
N GLU A 361 -6.03 -14.94 -1.22
CA GLU A 361 -6.87 -16.13 -1.26
C GLU A 361 -7.01 -16.68 0.17
N PHE A 362 -8.15 -16.38 0.79
CA PHE A 362 -8.52 -16.91 2.09
C PHE A 362 -8.88 -18.38 1.97
N ARG A 363 -8.24 -19.24 2.75
CA ARG A 363 -8.43 -20.70 2.67
C ARG A 363 -9.21 -21.25 3.85
N ARG A 364 -8.89 -20.76 5.06
CA ARG A 364 -9.45 -21.21 6.33
C ARG A 364 -9.50 -20.06 7.33
N ASN A 365 -10.47 -20.15 8.24
CA ASN A 365 -10.55 -19.32 9.44
C ASN A 365 -10.37 -20.17 10.71
N TRP A 366 -10.52 -19.55 11.87
CA TRP A 366 -10.38 -20.19 13.18
C TRP A 366 -11.66 -20.90 13.70
N GLY A 367 -12.54 -21.34 12.80
CA GLY A 367 -13.70 -22.20 13.12
C GLY A 367 -15.07 -21.53 13.03
N SER A 368 -15.16 -20.30 12.51
CA SER A 368 -16.43 -19.60 12.31
C SER A 368 -17.15 -20.00 11.02
N LYS A 369 -18.48 -19.82 10.97
CA LYS A 369 -19.32 -20.05 9.78
C LYS A 369 -19.10 -19.01 8.68
N TYR A 370 -18.60 -17.84 9.04
CA TYR A 370 -18.22 -16.74 8.16
C TYR A 370 -16.84 -16.24 8.57
N SER A 371 -16.19 -15.48 7.71
CA SER A 371 -14.87 -14.93 7.99
C SER A 371 -14.91 -13.40 8.02
N CYS A 372 -13.91 -12.81 8.66
CA CYS A 372 -13.76 -11.38 8.82
C CYS A 372 -12.29 -10.99 8.63
N PHE A 373 -12.05 -9.83 8.03
CA PHE A 373 -10.71 -9.32 7.76
C PHE A 373 -10.68 -7.82 8.03
N ALA A 374 -9.66 -7.36 8.76
CA ALA A 374 -9.54 -5.96 9.16
C ALA A 374 -8.89 -5.14 8.04
N GLU A 375 -7.59 -5.29 7.86
CA GLU A 375 -6.82 -4.44 6.98
C GLU A 375 -5.54 -5.13 6.49
N LEU A 376 -5.16 -4.81 5.26
CA LEU A 376 -3.92 -5.20 4.60
C LEU A 376 -3.02 -3.96 4.49
N GLY A 377 -1.78 -4.10 4.93
CA GLY A 377 -0.67 -3.21 4.59
C GLY A 377 0.31 -3.91 3.65
N ILE A 378 0.95 -3.14 2.77
CA ILE A 378 1.94 -3.63 1.82
C ILE A 378 3.14 -2.69 1.85
N SER A 379 4.34 -3.26 1.99
CA SER A 379 5.58 -2.50 1.93
C SER A 379 6.55 -3.08 0.90
N GLY A 380 7.32 -2.20 0.27
CA GLY A 380 8.15 -2.53 -0.87
C GLY A 380 8.80 -1.32 -1.53
N THR A 381 9.13 -1.45 -2.82
CA THR A 381 9.71 -0.38 -3.64
C THR A 381 8.91 -0.20 -4.92
N VAL A 382 8.69 1.05 -5.35
CA VAL A 382 8.05 1.35 -6.64
C VAL A 382 9.02 1.02 -7.78
N GLY A 383 8.52 0.31 -8.80
CA GLY A 383 9.27 -0.12 -9.99
C GLY A 383 9.50 0.96 -11.04
#